data_AF-A0A673WBU6-F1
#
_entry.id   AF-A0A673WBU6-F1
#
_cell.length_a   1.000
_cell.length_b   1.000
_cell.length_c   1.000
_cell.angle_alpha   90.00
_cell.angle_beta   90.00
_cell.angle_gamma   90.00
#
_symmetry.space_group_name_H-M   'P 1'
#
loop_
_entity.id
_entity.type
_entity.pdbx_description
1 polymer ?
#
loop_
_entity_poly.entity_id
_entity_poly.type
_entity_poly.pdbx_seq_one_letter_code
_entity_poly.pdbx_strand_id
1 'polypeptide(L)'
;MVMVYELLEEMLDNGFPLATESNVLKEMIRPPTILRSVVNTLTGTSNVGDTLPTGQLSTIPWRRAGVKYTNNEAYFDVVEEIDLLVWDIGKLNPQKLPNLRGSLSLQAGAPKPEENPSLNIDLKIQQLAISGLKVNRLDMFGEKYKPFKGVKYITKAGKFQVRT
;
A
#
# COMPACT_ATOMS: atom_id res chain seq x y z
N MET A 1 -13.51 32.73 -6.13
CA MET A 1 -12.42 33.55 -5.55
C MET A 1 -12.76 34.05 -4.15
N VAL A 2 -13.98 34.56 -3.91
CA VAL A 2 -14.44 35.11 -2.61
C VAL A 2 -14.19 34.18 -1.41
N MET A 3 -14.55 32.89 -1.50
CA MET A 3 -14.36 31.92 -0.40
C MET A 3 -12.91 31.75 0.08
N VAL A 4 -11.92 31.91 -0.80
CA VAL A 4 -10.50 31.72 -0.42
C VAL A 4 -9.98 32.94 0.34
N TYR A 5 -10.43 34.14 -0.03
CA TYR A 5 -10.09 35.36 0.69
C TYR A 5 -10.73 35.38 2.08
N GLU A 6 -12.02 35.03 2.18
CA GLU A 6 -12.71 34.89 3.47
C GLU A 6 -11.99 33.87 4.37
N LEU A 7 -11.53 32.75 3.80
CA LEU A 7 -10.79 31.74 4.56
C LEU A 7 -9.44 32.25 5.07
N LEU A 8 -8.72 33.03 4.26
CA LEU A 8 -7.42 33.60 4.66
C LEU A 8 -7.56 34.68 5.73
N GLU A 9 -8.59 35.53 5.66
CA GLU A 9 -8.88 36.55 6.67
C GLU A 9 -9.24 35.93 8.02
N GLU A 10 -9.96 34.80 8.04
CA GLU A 10 -10.29 34.11 9.27
C GLU A 10 -9.12 33.28 9.84
N MET A 11 -8.25 32.79 8.96
CA MET A 11 -7.03 32.06 9.38
C MET A 11 -5.96 32.99 9.95
N LEU A 12 -5.91 34.26 9.55
CA LEU A 12 -4.84 35.20 9.86
C LEU A 12 -5.40 36.51 10.46
N ASP A 13 -5.13 36.74 11.75
CA ASP A 13 -5.36 38.04 12.40
C ASP A 13 -4.02 38.80 12.46
N ASN A 14 -3.97 39.98 11.84
CA ASN A 14 -2.78 40.85 11.79
C ASN A 14 -1.48 40.14 11.36
N GLY A 15 -1.58 39.15 10.47
CA GLY A 15 -0.44 38.39 9.97
C GLY A 15 0.00 37.21 10.84
N PHE A 16 -0.70 36.93 11.94
CA PHE A 16 -0.47 35.77 12.79
C PHE A 16 -1.60 34.75 12.65
N PRO A 17 -1.28 33.43 12.61
CA PRO A 17 -2.30 32.40 12.50
C PRO A 17 -3.16 32.34 13.79
N LEU A 18 -4.48 32.49 13.66
CA LEU A 18 -5.43 32.47 14.77
C LEU A 18 -6.25 31.16 14.79
N ALA A 19 -6.92 30.83 13.69
CA ALA A 19 -7.76 29.63 13.58
C ALA A 19 -7.41 28.81 12.32
N THR A 20 -6.55 27.79 12.46
CA THR A 20 -6.17 26.90 11.34
C THR A 20 -6.99 25.61 11.29
N GLU A 21 -7.89 25.40 12.25
CA GLU A 21 -8.64 24.17 12.41
C GLU A 21 -9.83 24.11 11.45
N SER A 22 -9.86 23.08 10.59
CA SER A 22 -10.89 22.94 9.55
C SER A 22 -12.33 22.93 10.11
N ASN A 23 -12.52 22.40 11.32
CA ASN A 23 -13.82 22.34 11.97
C ASN A 23 -14.32 23.71 12.45
N VAL A 24 -13.41 24.60 12.87
CA VAL A 24 -13.73 25.98 13.26
C VAL A 24 -14.00 26.83 12.01
N LEU A 25 -13.15 26.69 11.00
CA LEU A 25 -13.27 27.42 9.73
C LEU A 25 -14.57 27.11 8.98
N LYS A 26 -15.02 25.85 8.97
CA LYS A 26 -16.30 25.45 8.35
C LYS A 26 -17.54 25.97 9.08
N GLU A 27 -17.44 26.26 10.38
CA GLU A 27 -18.55 26.82 11.17
C GLU A 27 -18.66 28.34 10.96
N MET A 28 -17.52 29.04 10.87
CA MET A 28 -17.46 30.48 10.65
C MET A 28 -17.73 30.86 9.19
N ILE A 29 -17.20 30.08 8.25
CA ILE A 29 -17.40 30.24 6.82
C ILE A 29 -18.20 29.05 6.31
N ARG A 30 -19.53 29.18 6.38
CA ARG A 30 -20.45 28.07 6.04
C ARG A 30 -20.36 27.75 4.54
N PRO A 31 -20.13 26.49 4.13
CA PRO A 31 -20.06 26.12 2.73
C PRO A 31 -21.34 26.52 1.97
N PRO A 32 -21.24 27.13 0.78
CA PRO A 32 -22.41 27.54 0.01
C PRO A 32 -23.21 26.31 -0.41
N THR A 33 -24.45 26.23 0.06
CA THR A 33 -25.45 25.26 -0.43
C THR A 33 -26.31 25.95 -1.49
N ILE A 34 -26.74 25.22 -2.52
CA ILE A 34 -27.46 25.78 -3.68
C ILE A 34 -28.69 26.63 -3.29
N LEU A 35 -29.41 26.25 -2.23
CA LEU A 35 -30.56 27.02 -1.74
C LEU A 35 -30.16 28.34 -1.06
N ARG A 36 -29.00 28.38 -0.40
CA ARG A 36 -28.51 29.56 0.32
C ARG A 36 -27.86 30.57 -0.62
N SER A 37 -27.21 30.12 -1.70
CA SER A 37 -26.67 31.04 -2.70
C SER A 37 -27.77 31.89 -3.35
N VAL A 38 -28.97 31.33 -3.54
CA VAL A 38 -30.11 32.09 -4.10
C VAL A 38 -30.65 33.08 -3.07
N VAL A 39 -30.80 32.67 -1.82
CA VAL A 39 -31.29 33.56 -0.76
C VAL A 39 -30.32 34.72 -0.52
N ASN A 40 -29.02 34.46 -0.38
CA ASN A 40 -28.01 35.49 -0.13
C ASN A 40 -27.92 36.51 -1.28
N THR A 41 -28.22 36.10 -2.52
CA THR A 41 -28.28 37.03 -3.68
C THR A 41 -29.48 37.98 -3.60
N LEU A 42 -30.56 37.57 -2.94
CA LEU A 42 -31.81 38.34 -2.84
C LEU A 42 -31.89 39.17 -1.56
N THR A 43 -31.24 38.74 -0.48
CA THR A 43 -31.29 39.40 0.83
C THR A 43 -30.04 40.22 1.17
N GLY A 44 -28.97 40.12 0.37
CA GLY A 44 -27.71 40.83 0.61
C GLY A 44 -26.96 40.37 1.86
N THR A 45 -27.31 39.20 2.41
CA THR A 45 -26.72 38.65 3.63
C THR A 45 -25.44 37.87 3.32
N SER A 46 -24.38 38.10 4.09
CA SER A 46 -23.08 37.43 3.95
C SER A 46 -23.12 35.98 4.46
N ASN A 47 -22.13 35.16 4.09
CA ASN A 47 -22.04 33.75 4.50
C ASN A 47 -21.45 33.53 5.91
N VAL A 48 -21.05 34.61 6.58
CA VAL A 48 -20.44 34.59 7.92
C VAL A 48 -21.50 34.22 8.97
N GLY A 49 -21.13 33.40 9.96
CA GLY A 49 -22.02 33.03 11.07
C GLY A 49 -22.03 34.05 12.20
N ASP A 50 -23.21 34.47 12.66
CA ASP A 50 -23.38 35.40 13.80
C ASP A 50 -23.12 34.75 15.19
N THR A 51 -22.77 33.47 15.23
CA THR A 51 -22.61 32.69 16.47
C THR A 51 -21.19 32.16 16.58
N LEU A 52 -20.57 32.31 17.75
CA LEU A 52 -19.22 31.82 18.04
C LEU A 52 -19.12 30.30 17.80
N PRO A 53 -18.05 29.81 17.14
CA PRO A 53 -17.88 28.41 16.80
C PRO A 53 -17.68 27.53 18.04
N THR A 54 -18.46 26.46 18.13
CA THR A 54 -18.39 25.44 19.20
C THR A 54 -17.03 24.73 19.30
N GLY A 55 -16.20 24.81 18.25
CA GLY A 55 -14.83 24.32 18.26
C GLY A 55 -13.91 25.08 19.23
N GLN A 56 -14.17 26.37 19.52
CA GLN A 56 -13.39 27.16 20.50
C GLN A 56 -13.67 26.77 21.96
N LEU A 57 -14.74 26.01 22.22
CA LEU A 57 -15.10 25.51 23.56
C LEU A 57 -14.48 24.13 23.86
N SER A 58 -13.77 23.53 22.90
CA SER A 58 -13.10 22.25 23.06
C SER A 58 -11.66 22.44 23.53
N THR A 59 -11.21 21.66 24.51
CA THR A 59 -9.80 21.56 24.88
C THR A 59 -8.95 20.88 23.79
N ILE A 60 -9.60 20.20 22.84
CA ILE A 60 -8.97 19.53 21.70
C ILE A 60 -9.29 20.35 20.43
N PRO A 61 -8.35 21.13 19.89
CA PRO A 61 -8.62 22.13 18.85
C PRO A 61 -9.25 21.56 17.58
N TRP A 62 -8.85 20.36 17.17
CA TRP A 62 -9.38 19.68 15.98
C TRP A 62 -10.73 18.99 16.21
N ARG A 63 -11.28 18.97 17.42
CA ARG A 63 -12.54 18.27 17.77
C ARG A 63 -13.59 19.26 18.27
N ARG A 64 -14.81 19.17 17.74
CA ARG A 64 -15.95 19.96 18.24
C ARG A 64 -16.37 19.50 19.65
N ALA A 65 -16.74 20.42 20.52
CA ALA A 65 -17.27 20.10 21.84
C ALA A 65 -18.67 19.45 21.73
N GLY A 66 -18.99 18.52 22.66
CA GLY A 66 -20.34 17.94 22.77
C GLY A 66 -20.77 16.98 21.64
N VAL A 67 -19.84 16.53 20.80
CA VAL A 67 -20.14 15.58 19.70
C VAL A 67 -20.67 14.26 20.26
N LYS A 68 -21.87 13.86 19.82
CA LYS A 68 -22.51 12.59 20.14
C LYS A 68 -22.79 11.82 18.84
N TYR A 69 -22.38 10.57 18.80
CA TYR A 69 -22.74 9.64 17.73
C TYR A 69 -23.67 8.56 18.27
N THR A 70 -24.58 8.09 17.43
CA THR A 70 -25.47 6.95 17.75
C THR A 70 -24.70 5.64 17.87
N ASN A 71 -23.61 5.51 17.11
CA ASN A 71 -22.64 4.42 17.22
C ASN A 71 -21.22 5.00 17.20
N ASN A 72 -20.38 4.60 18.15
CA ASN A 72 -19.02 5.11 18.30
C ASN A 72 -18.04 4.01 17.89
N GLU A 73 -17.59 4.05 16.64
CA GLU A 73 -16.65 3.10 16.08
C GLU A 73 -15.36 3.81 15.65
N ALA A 74 -14.24 3.11 15.75
CA ALA A 74 -12.96 3.56 15.25
C ALA A 74 -12.42 2.50 14.29
N TYR A 75 -11.94 2.94 13.14
CA TYR A 75 -11.34 2.09 12.12
C TYR A 75 -9.84 2.37 12.09
N PHE A 76 -9.06 1.30 12.05
CA PHE A 76 -7.60 1.38 11.89
C PHE A 76 -7.25 0.71 10.57
N ASP A 77 -6.41 1.38 9.79
CA ASP A 77 -5.80 0.79 8.61
C ASP A 77 -4.35 0.44 8.95
N VAL A 78 -4.01 -0.85 8.87
CA VAL A 78 -2.65 -1.33 9.10
C VAL A 78 -2.06 -1.64 7.74
N VAL A 79 -1.22 -0.74 7.27
CA VAL A 79 -0.52 -0.88 5.99
C VAL A 79 0.88 -1.40 6.27
N GLU A 80 1.16 -2.62 5.81
CA GLU A 80 2.49 -3.22 5.82
C GLU A 80 3.10 -3.16 4.42
N GLU A 81 4.37 -2.77 4.34
CA GLU A 81 5.13 -2.72 3.09
C GLU A 81 6.31 -3.69 3.16
N ILE A 82 6.48 -4.50 2.11
CA ILE A 82 7.56 -5.50 2.01
C ILE A 82 8.33 -5.27 0.71
N ASP A 83 9.60 -4.95 0.86
CA ASP A 83 10.52 -4.83 -0.28
C ASP A 83 11.05 -6.20 -0.71
N LEU A 84 10.82 -6.56 -1.97
CA LEU A 84 11.29 -7.83 -2.55
C LEU A 84 12.01 -7.58 -3.88
N LEU A 85 13.13 -8.28 -4.07
CA LEU A 85 13.79 -8.38 -5.37
C LEU A 85 13.50 -9.76 -5.98
N VAL A 86 12.78 -9.76 -7.11
CA VAL A 86 12.49 -10.97 -7.88
C VAL A 86 13.35 -11.00 -9.13
N TRP A 87 14.14 -12.06 -9.29
CA TRP A 87 14.94 -12.29 -10.48
C TRP A 87 14.43 -13.53 -11.24
N ASP A 88 13.73 -13.30 -12.35
CA ASP A 88 13.27 -14.38 -13.22
C ASP A 88 14.34 -14.72 -14.26
N ILE A 89 14.77 -15.99 -14.25
CA ILE A 89 15.72 -16.54 -15.20
C ILE A 89 14.97 -17.64 -15.96
N GLY A 90 14.75 -17.43 -17.26
CA GLY A 90 14.05 -18.39 -18.11
C GLY A 90 14.78 -19.74 -18.27
N LYS A 91 15.33 -20.00 -19.47
CA LYS A 91 16.11 -21.23 -19.68
C LYS A 91 17.58 -20.99 -19.37
N LEU A 92 18.09 -21.67 -18.34
CA LEU A 92 19.52 -21.67 -18.03
C LEU A 92 20.32 -22.36 -19.13
N ASN A 93 21.37 -21.68 -19.59
CA ASN A 93 22.35 -22.23 -20.51
C ASN A 93 23.65 -22.52 -19.73
N PRO A 94 24.10 -23.78 -19.62
CA PRO A 94 25.30 -24.14 -18.86
C PRO A 94 26.57 -23.40 -19.34
N GLN A 95 26.63 -23.03 -20.61
CA GLN A 95 27.78 -22.33 -21.20
C GLN A 95 27.83 -20.85 -20.80
N LYS A 96 26.72 -20.25 -20.36
CA LYS A 96 26.65 -18.85 -19.95
C LYS A 96 25.80 -18.73 -18.70
N LEU A 97 26.45 -18.86 -17.54
CA LEU A 97 25.80 -18.72 -16.26
C LEU A 97 25.34 -17.28 -16.04
N PRO A 98 24.10 -17.07 -15.59
CA PRO A 98 23.60 -15.74 -15.29
C PRO A 98 24.26 -15.19 -14.02
N ASN A 99 24.48 -13.88 -13.98
CA ASN A 99 25.07 -13.19 -12.84
C ASN A 99 24.26 -11.92 -12.53
N LEU A 100 23.86 -11.76 -11.27
CA LEU A 100 23.18 -10.56 -10.78
C LEU A 100 24.14 -9.81 -9.85
N ARG A 101 24.34 -8.51 -10.12
CA ARG A 101 25.09 -7.59 -9.28
C ARG A 101 24.24 -6.35 -9.03
N GLY A 102 24.23 -5.88 -7.79
CA GLY A 102 23.53 -4.67 -7.38
C GLY A 102 24.34 -3.90 -6.34
N SER A 103 24.00 -2.63 -6.18
CA SER A 103 24.49 -1.79 -5.08
C SER A 103 23.28 -1.40 -4.23
N LEU A 104 23.41 -1.56 -2.91
CA LEU A 104 22.43 -1.09 -1.95
C LEU A 104 22.95 0.21 -1.33
N SER A 105 22.21 1.30 -1.54
CA SER A 105 22.47 2.57 -0.87
C SER A 105 21.43 2.79 0.21
N LEU A 106 21.88 2.98 1.45
CA LEU A 106 21.00 3.24 2.58
C LEU A 106 20.87 4.76 2.80
N GLN A 107 19.70 5.21 3.25
CA GLN A 107 19.54 6.59 3.69
C GLN A 107 20.36 6.84 4.97
N ALA A 108 20.87 8.06 5.14
CA ALA A 108 21.63 8.43 6.32
C ALA A 108 20.78 8.23 7.59
N GLY A 109 21.29 7.42 8.53
CA GLY A 109 20.59 7.08 9.77
C GLY A 109 19.66 5.87 9.70
N ALA A 110 19.52 5.21 8.53
CA ALA A 110 18.81 3.94 8.45
C ALA A 110 19.49 2.85 9.30
N PRO A 111 18.71 1.94 9.92
CA PRO A 111 19.25 0.84 10.69
C PRO A 111 20.14 -0.06 9.82
N LYS A 112 21.12 -0.70 10.44
CA LYS A 112 21.97 -1.68 9.75
C LYS A 112 21.09 -2.80 9.17
N PRO A 113 21.22 -3.12 7.87
CA PRO A 113 20.47 -4.23 7.27
C PRO A 113 20.81 -5.56 7.91
N GLU A 114 19.93 -6.55 7.71
CA GLU A 114 20.19 -7.94 8.09
C GLU A 114 21.48 -8.44 7.44
N GLU A 115 22.37 -9.02 8.24
CA GLU A 115 23.69 -9.46 7.76
C GLU A 115 23.60 -10.71 6.85
N ASN A 116 22.56 -11.54 7.01
CA ASN A 116 22.44 -12.85 6.33
C ASN A 116 21.04 -13.05 5.72
N PRO A 117 20.69 -12.32 4.65
CA PRO A 117 19.38 -12.47 4.03
C PRO A 117 19.17 -13.90 3.50
N SER A 118 17.96 -14.43 3.63
CA SER A 118 17.61 -15.73 3.05
C SER A 118 17.16 -15.56 1.60
N LEU A 119 17.87 -16.21 0.67
CA LEU A 119 17.48 -16.27 -0.73
C LEU A 119 16.62 -17.53 -0.95
N ASN A 120 15.37 -17.32 -1.35
CA ASN A 120 14.49 -18.40 -1.78
C ASN A 120 14.70 -18.66 -3.28
N ILE A 121 14.87 -19.93 -3.66
CA ILE A 121 15.06 -20.32 -5.05
C ILE A 121 13.93 -21.25 -5.48
N ASP A 122 13.20 -20.82 -6.51
CA ASP A 122 12.31 -21.71 -7.26
C ASP A 122 12.97 -22.13 -8.57
N LEU A 123 12.91 -23.42 -8.90
CA LEU A 123 13.52 -23.98 -10.10
C LEU A 123 12.74 -25.18 -10.62
N LYS A 124 12.82 -25.39 -11.94
CA LYS A 124 12.26 -26.56 -12.61
C LYS A 124 13.26 -27.13 -13.61
N ILE A 125 13.71 -28.36 -13.35
CA ILE A 125 14.64 -29.08 -14.22
C ILE A 125 13.87 -30.16 -14.97
N GLN A 126 13.96 -30.13 -16.29
CA GLN A 126 13.37 -31.15 -17.16
C GLN A 126 14.34 -32.28 -17.39
N GLN A 127 13.81 -33.50 -17.51
CA GLN A 127 14.57 -34.72 -17.83
C GLN A 127 15.66 -35.08 -16.81
N LEU A 128 15.54 -34.59 -15.57
CA LEU A 128 16.44 -34.91 -14.47
C LEU A 128 15.65 -35.29 -13.21
N ALA A 129 16.10 -36.34 -12.52
CA ALA A 129 15.71 -36.67 -11.16
C ALA A 129 16.93 -36.45 -10.24
N ILE A 130 16.87 -35.44 -9.37
CA ILE A 130 18.00 -35.10 -8.47
C ILE A 130 18.35 -36.26 -7.52
N SER A 131 17.38 -37.11 -7.18
CA SER A 131 17.62 -38.32 -6.37
C SER A 131 18.50 -39.36 -7.05
N GLY A 132 18.79 -39.21 -8.36
CA GLY A 132 19.48 -40.22 -9.15
C GLY A 132 18.58 -41.41 -9.53
N LEU A 133 17.29 -41.38 -9.16
CA LEU A 133 16.34 -42.44 -9.50
C LEU A 133 16.19 -42.56 -11.02
N LYS A 134 16.35 -43.79 -11.53
CA LYS A 134 16.16 -44.12 -12.93
C LYS A 134 15.19 -45.29 -13.05
N VAL A 135 14.17 -45.12 -13.90
CA VAL A 135 13.31 -46.20 -14.36
C VAL A 135 14.16 -47.12 -15.21
N ASN A 136 14.40 -48.33 -14.70
CA ASN A 136 15.17 -49.34 -15.40
C ASN A 136 14.34 -50.00 -16.52
N ARG A 137 13.15 -50.48 -16.18
CA ARG A 137 12.28 -51.21 -17.11
C ARG A 137 10.80 -50.99 -16.77
N LEU A 138 9.97 -50.89 -17.81
CA LEU A 138 8.51 -50.88 -17.72
C LEU A 138 7.95 -52.00 -18.61
N ASP A 139 7.40 -53.02 -17.98
CA ASP A 139 6.75 -54.14 -18.66
C ASP A 139 5.22 -53.96 -18.67
N MET A 140 4.61 -54.27 -19.81
CA MET A 140 3.16 -54.20 -20.02
C MET A 140 2.73 -55.47 -20.75
N PHE A 141 1.66 -56.10 -20.26
CA PHE A 141 1.14 -57.38 -20.75
C PHE A 141 -0.37 -57.27 -21.01
N GLY A 142 -0.88 -58.10 -21.92
CA GLY A 142 -2.33 -58.21 -22.19
C GLY A 142 -2.90 -57.19 -23.18
N GLU A 143 -2.09 -56.28 -23.71
CA GLU A 143 -2.56 -55.26 -24.66
C GLU A 143 -2.53 -55.74 -26.11
N LYS A 144 -3.61 -55.43 -26.85
CA LYS A 144 -3.76 -55.77 -28.28
C LYS A 144 -3.01 -54.84 -29.22
N TYR A 145 -2.53 -53.70 -28.71
CA TYR A 145 -1.80 -52.68 -29.46
C TYR A 145 -0.36 -52.58 -28.97
N LYS A 146 0.50 -51.88 -29.74
CA LYS A 146 1.86 -51.56 -29.31
C LYS A 146 1.86 -50.27 -28.48
N PRO A 147 2.00 -50.34 -27.15
CA PRO A 147 1.94 -49.16 -26.33
C PRO A 147 3.20 -48.30 -26.51
N PHE A 148 3.02 -46.98 -26.50
CA PHE A 148 4.13 -46.05 -26.40
C PHE A 148 4.70 -46.08 -24.97
N LYS A 149 6.02 -46.28 -24.86
CA LYS A 149 6.76 -46.26 -23.58
C LYS A 149 7.66 -45.04 -23.55
N GLY A 150 7.44 -44.16 -22.59
CA GLY A 150 8.27 -42.97 -22.38
C GLY A 150 8.36 -42.66 -20.90
N VAL A 151 9.51 -42.12 -20.49
CA VAL A 151 9.72 -41.65 -19.13
C VAL A 151 10.08 -40.18 -19.18
N LYS A 152 9.41 -39.39 -18.37
CA LYS A 152 9.70 -37.96 -18.21
C LYS A 152 10.02 -37.69 -16.75
N TYR A 153 11.24 -37.27 -16.49
CA TYR A 153 11.63 -36.76 -15.18
C TYR A 153 11.38 -35.26 -15.12
N ILE A 154 10.83 -34.79 -14.02
CA ILE A 154 10.67 -33.37 -13.74
C ILE A 154 11.06 -33.19 -12.28
N THR A 155 12.09 -32.37 -12.04
CA THR A 155 12.41 -31.92 -10.69
C THR A 155 11.93 -30.49 -10.51
N LYS A 156 11.25 -30.21 -9.40
CA LYS A 156 10.82 -28.86 -8.99
C LYS A 156 11.46 -28.53 -7.64
N ALA A 157 11.74 -27.26 -7.38
CA ALA A 157 12.13 -26.81 -6.05
C ALA A 157 11.04 -27.14 -5.04
N GLY A 158 11.46 -27.62 -3.87
CA GLY A 158 10.66 -27.52 -2.64
C GLY A 158 11.02 -26.22 -1.91
N LYS A 159 11.13 -26.27 -0.59
CA LYS A 159 11.70 -25.17 0.19
C LYS A 159 13.23 -25.16 0.04
N PHE A 160 13.72 -24.49 -0.99
CA PHE A 160 15.16 -24.31 -1.19
C PHE A 160 15.58 -22.90 -0.77
N GLN A 161 16.38 -22.83 0.29
CA GLN A 161 16.83 -21.58 0.89
C GLN A 161 18.35 -21.57 0.96
N VAL A 162 18.95 -20.48 0.49
CA VAL A 162 20.37 -20.21 0.65
C VAL A 162 20.51 -19.06 1.63
N ARG A 163 21.37 -19.22 2.63
CA ARG A 163 21.77 -18.13 3.52
C ARG A 163 23.18 -17.71 3.10
N THR A 164 23.34 -16.43 2.83
CA THR A 164 24.66 -15.81 2.60
C THR A 164 25.31 -15.40 3.91
#